data_AF-A0A846YEW4-F1
#
_entry.id   AF-A0A846YEW4-F1
#
_cell.length_a   1.000
_cell.length_b   1.000
_cell.length_c   1.000
_cell.angle_alpha   90.00
_cell.angle_beta   90.00
_cell.angle_gamma   90.00
#
_symmetry.space_group_name_H-M   'P 1'
#
loop_
_entity.id
_entity.type
_entity.pdbx_description
1 polymer ?
#
loop_
_entity_poly.entity_id
_entity_poly.type
_entity_poly.pdbx_seq_one_letter_code
_entity_poly.pdbx_strand_id
1 'polypeptide(L)'
;MFKTLIISAAVSALLFGGTTAAWAHPHSGATRPGTSGTTGLHNPAGKDDSVAQLPFTDREFLRASAFDDEPRPLQDAAIALARAQCEYLDKAGNTAANRTYLAEESRPFVEYPYLFLQAAVGFYCPRHSAGN
;
A
#
# COMPACT_ATOMS: atom_id res chain seq x y z
N MET A 1 -4.03 58.56 7.24
CA MET A 1 -5.19 57.67 6.96
C MET A 1 -4.66 56.29 6.58
N PHE A 2 -5.43 55.23 6.87
CA PHE A 2 -5.09 53.78 6.89
C PHE A 2 -4.50 53.30 8.23
N LYS A 3 -5.28 52.91 9.24
CA LYS A 3 -6.39 51.93 9.42
C LYS A 3 -5.83 50.57 9.90
N THR A 4 -5.95 50.37 11.21
CA THR A 4 -5.61 49.18 12.00
C THR A 4 -6.37 47.96 11.49
N LEU A 5 -5.67 46.83 11.36
CA LEU A 5 -6.25 45.50 11.15
C LEU A 5 -6.04 44.68 12.41
N ILE A 6 -7.14 44.45 13.13
CA ILE A 6 -7.24 43.52 14.25
C ILE A 6 -7.42 42.14 13.63
N ILE A 7 -6.45 41.24 13.80
CA ILE A 7 -6.57 39.84 13.38
C ILE A 7 -6.98 39.04 14.62
N SER A 8 -8.27 38.73 14.69
CA SER A 8 -8.84 37.84 15.69
C SER A 8 -8.40 36.40 15.41
N ALA A 9 -7.71 35.80 16.38
CA ALA A 9 -7.38 34.37 16.35
C ALA A 9 -8.60 33.55 16.79
N ALA A 10 -9.22 32.84 15.86
CA ALA A 10 -10.24 31.83 16.17
C ALA A 10 -9.54 30.47 16.32
N VAL A 11 -9.42 29.98 17.56
CA VAL A 11 -8.95 28.62 17.85
C VAL A 11 -10.16 27.68 17.76
N SER A 12 -10.28 26.96 16.66
CA SER A 12 -11.25 25.87 16.53
C SER A 12 -10.66 24.59 17.11
N ALA A 13 -11.05 24.24 18.34
CA ALA A 13 -10.77 22.94 18.92
C ALA A 13 -11.74 21.89 18.33
N LEU A 14 -11.25 21.08 17.40
CA LEU A 14 -11.96 19.90 16.91
C LEU A 14 -11.75 18.74 17.89
N LEU A 15 -12.75 18.50 18.75
CA LEU A 15 -12.85 17.27 19.54
C LEU A 15 -13.30 16.15 18.61
N PHE A 16 -12.35 15.39 18.06
CA PHE A 16 -12.65 14.10 17.43
C PHE A 16 -12.83 13.05 18.52
N GLY A 17 -14.08 12.82 18.90
CA GLY A 17 -14.49 11.61 19.60
C GLY A 17 -14.47 10.44 18.61
N GLY A 18 -13.48 9.57 18.73
CA GLY A 18 -13.42 8.30 18.01
C GLY A 18 -13.65 7.15 18.98
N THR A 19 -14.79 6.47 18.87
CA THR A 19 -15.05 5.20 19.55
C THR A 19 -14.11 4.13 19.01
N THR A 20 -13.25 3.58 19.87
CA THR A 20 -12.46 2.39 19.55
C THR A 20 -13.39 1.19 19.44
N ALA A 21 -13.67 0.73 18.21
CA ALA A 21 -14.17 -0.62 18.00
C ALA A 21 -13.01 -1.58 18.30
N ALA A 22 -13.01 -2.12 19.52
CA ALA A 22 -12.12 -3.20 19.92
C ALA A 22 -12.56 -4.49 19.20
N TRP A 23 -11.89 -4.81 18.10
CA TRP A 23 -11.94 -6.15 17.53
C TRP A 23 -11.05 -7.06 18.39
N ALA A 24 -11.68 -7.72 19.35
CA ALA A 24 -11.05 -8.79 20.11
C ALA A 24 -10.89 -10.02 19.20
N HIS A 25 -9.67 -10.29 18.77
CA HIS A 25 -9.29 -11.61 18.26
C HIS A 25 -8.45 -12.28 19.36
N PRO A 26 -8.92 -13.34 20.03
CA PRO A 26 -8.06 -14.11 20.91
C PRO A 26 -7.22 -15.04 20.01
N HIS A 27 -5.92 -14.78 19.92
CA HIS A 27 -4.95 -15.83 19.64
C HIS A 27 -3.89 -15.79 20.73
N SER A 28 -4.15 -16.61 21.75
CA SER A 28 -3.16 -17.04 22.73
C SER A 28 -2.00 -17.71 22.00
N GLY A 29 -0.78 -17.24 22.22
CA GLY A 29 0.39 -17.90 21.66
C GLY A 29 1.71 -17.14 21.77
N ALA A 30 1.98 -16.47 22.89
CA ALA A 30 3.35 -16.13 23.22
C ALA A 30 4.05 -17.37 23.78
N THR A 31 4.87 -18.04 22.97
CA THR A 31 5.96 -18.89 23.46
C THR A 31 7.08 -18.92 22.42
N ARG A 32 8.22 -18.33 22.81
CA ARG A 32 9.57 -18.61 22.29
C ARG A 32 10.38 -19.02 23.55
N PRO A 33 11.37 -19.93 23.55
CA PRO A 33 12.23 -20.37 22.44
C PRO A 33 12.47 -21.91 22.37
N GLY A 34 13.00 -22.40 21.24
CA GLY A 34 13.54 -23.76 21.17
C GLY A 34 14.00 -24.16 19.77
N THR A 35 15.31 -24.30 19.61
CA THR A 35 16.01 -24.88 18.46
C THR A 35 15.45 -26.26 18.09
N SER A 36 14.95 -26.42 16.86
CA SER A 36 15.11 -27.62 16.01
C SER A 36 14.14 -27.53 14.83
N GLY A 37 14.68 -27.68 13.61
CA GLY A 37 13.89 -27.99 12.42
C GLY A 37 13.41 -26.78 11.63
N THR A 38 14.29 -26.18 10.82
CA THR A 38 13.85 -25.58 9.56
C THR A 38 13.56 -26.72 8.59
N THR A 39 12.51 -27.48 8.86
CA THR A 39 11.86 -28.31 7.85
C THR A 39 11.38 -27.31 6.82
N GLY A 40 12.03 -27.30 5.65
CA GLY A 40 11.61 -26.50 4.52
C GLY A 40 10.11 -26.69 4.35
N LEU A 41 9.36 -25.60 4.47
CA LEU A 41 7.96 -25.57 4.07
C LEU A 41 7.93 -25.53 2.54
N HIS A 42 8.41 -26.62 1.94
CA HIS A 42 7.95 -27.03 0.63
C HIS A 42 6.48 -27.37 0.83
N ASN A 43 5.59 -26.45 0.46
CA ASN A 43 4.19 -26.80 0.24
C ASN A 43 4.16 -27.59 -1.08
N PRO A 44 3.96 -28.92 -1.06
CA PRO A 44 3.82 -29.72 -2.26
C PRO A 44 2.32 -29.91 -2.47
N ALA A 45 1.61 -28.83 -2.77
CA ALA A 45 0.18 -28.89 -3.02
C ALA A 45 -0.20 -27.76 -3.97
N GLY A 46 -0.53 -28.16 -5.19
CA GLY A 46 -1.41 -27.38 -6.06
C GLY A 46 -0.78 -26.14 -6.67
N LYS A 47 -0.33 -26.28 -7.91
CA LYS A 47 -0.28 -25.20 -8.88
C LYS A 47 -1.71 -24.72 -9.19
N ASP A 48 -2.39 -24.11 -8.21
CA ASP A 48 -3.76 -23.59 -8.38
C ASP A 48 -4.15 -22.41 -7.45
N ASP A 49 -3.17 -21.66 -6.94
CA ASP A 49 -3.37 -20.39 -6.21
C ASP A 49 -3.17 -19.19 -7.17
N SER A 50 -3.86 -19.29 -8.30
CA SER A 50 -3.48 -18.61 -9.53
C SER A 50 -3.85 -17.12 -9.52
N VAL A 51 -2.91 -16.24 -9.88
CA VAL A 51 -3.19 -14.86 -10.35
C VAL A 51 -4.40 -14.79 -11.30
N ALA A 52 -4.67 -15.87 -12.04
CA ALA A 52 -5.84 -16.03 -12.88
C ALA A 52 -7.20 -15.77 -12.19
N GLN A 53 -7.31 -16.00 -10.87
CA GLN A 53 -8.52 -15.77 -10.08
C GLN A 53 -8.69 -14.31 -9.64
N LEU A 54 -7.65 -13.50 -9.73
CA LEU A 54 -7.73 -12.07 -9.43
C LEU A 54 -8.57 -11.31 -10.47
N PRO A 55 -9.18 -10.18 -10.07
CA PRO A 55 -9.73 -9.21 -11.00
C PRO A 55 -8.73 -8.86 -12.11
N PHE A 56 -9.24 -8.57 -13.30
CA PHE A 56 -8.40 -8.26 -14.46
C PHE A 56 -7.36 -7.17 -14.15
N THR A 57 -7.77 -6.07 -13.50
CA THR A 57 -6.88 -4.97 -13.11
C THR A 57 -5.75 -5.42 -12.19
N ASP A 58 -6.06 -6.25 -11.19
CA ASP A 58 -5.07 -6.72 -10.23
C ASP A 58 -4.06 -7.66 -10.89
N ARG A 59 -4.53 -8.56 -11.77
CA ARG A 59 -3.66 -9.42 -12.56
C ARG A 59 -2.73 -8.62 -13.47
N GLU A 60 -3.26 -7.63 -14.18
CA GLU A 60 -2.47 -6.83 -15.11
C GLU A 60 -1.45 -5.95 -14.36
N PHE A 61 -1.83 -5.41 -13.20
CA PHE A 61 -0.90 -4.74 -12.30
C PHE A 61 0.24 -5.66 -11.84
N LEU A 62 -0.07 -6.88 -11.38
CA LEU A 62 0.97 -7.82 -10.92
C LEU A 62 1.94 -8.17 -12.04
N ARG A 63 1.43 -8.39 -13.26
CA ARG A 63 2.27 -8.61 -14.43
C ARG A 63 3.12 -7.41 -14.78
N ALA A 64 2.53 -6.21 -14.77
CA ALA A 64 3.22 -4.98 -15.07
C ALA A 64 4.23 -4.57 -13.99
N SER A 65 4.14 -5.12 -12.78
CA SER A 65 5.01 -4.81 -11.63
C SER A 65 6.00 -5.92 -11.28
N ALA A 66 6.04 -7.02 -12.05
CA ALA A 66 6.86 -8.21 -11.81
C ALA A 66 6.53 -8.96 -10.50
N PHE A 67 5.26 -9.01 -10.13
CA PHE A 67 4.74 -9.79 -8.99
C PHE A 67 3.83 -10.96 -9.41
N ASP A 68 3.63 -11.23 -10.71
CA ASP A 68 2.70 -12.29 -11.15
C ASP A 68 3.20 -13.72 -10.86
N ASP A 69 4.50 -13.91 -10.70
CA ASP A 69 5.10 -15.19 -10.32
C ASP A 69 5.30 -15.36 -8.79
N GLU A 70 5.03 -14.30 -8.00
CA GLU A 70 5.20 -14.33 -6.54
C GLU A 70 4.12 -15.17 -5.84
N PRO A 71 4.36 -15.71 -4.64
CA PRO A 71 3.33 -16.35 -3.82
C PRO A 71 2.15 -15.40 -3.53
N ARG A 72 0.94 -15.95 -3.42
CA ARG A 72 -0.29 -15.20 -3.11
C ARG A 72 -0.16 -14.15 -1.99
N PRO A 73 0.48 -14.46 -0.83
CA PRO A 73 0.64 -13.45 0.22
C PRO A 73 1.45 -12.22 -0.23
N LEU A 74 2.46 -12.39 -1.09
CA LEU A 74 3.25 -11.29 -1.63
C LEU A 74 2.47 -10.52 -2.70
N GLN A 75 1.68 -11.21 -3.53
CA GLN A 75 0.78 -10.56 -4.49
C GLN A 75 -0.26 -9.67 -3.81
N ASP A 76 -0.90 -10.17 -2.75
CA ASP A 76 -1.91 -9.42 -2.00
C ASP A 76 -1.27 -8.20 -1.31
N ALA A 77 -0.05 -8.36 -0.78
CA ALA A 77 0.73 -7.26 -0.20
C ALA A 77 1.10 -6.20 -1.25
N ALA A 78 1.52 -6.62 -2.45
CA ALA A 78 1.82 -5.73 -3.58
C ALA A 78 0.58 -4.92 -4.00
N ILE A 79 -0.57 -5.58 -4.16
CA ILE A 79 -1.84 -4.91 -4.49
C ILE A 79 -2.23 -3.90 -3.40
N ALA A 80 -2.11 -4.28 -2.12
CA ALA A 80 -2.42 -3.40 -1.01
C ALA A 80 -1.50 -2.17 -0.97
N LEU A 81 -0.19 -2.37 -1.17
CA LEU A 81 0.79 -1.28 -1.23
C LEU A 81 0.49 -0.33 -2.39
N ALA A 82 0.20 -0.86 -3.58
CA ALA A 82 -0.09 -0.04 -4.76
C ALA A 82 -1.34 0.83 -4.58
N ARG A 83 -2.39 0.30 -3.95
CA ARG A 83 -3.60 1.07 -3.60
C ARG A 83 -3.31 2.15 -2.56
N ALA A 84 -2.49 1.84 -1.54
CA ALA A 84 -2.10 2.81 -0.52
C ALA A 84 -1.24 3.96 -1.10
N GLN A 85 -0.30 3.63 -2.00
CA GLN A 85 0.49 4.63 -2.74
C GLN A 85 -0.42 5.54 -3.57
N CYS A 86 -1.45 4.97 -4.19
CA CYS A 86 -2.42 5.76 -4.92
C CYS A 86 -3.20 6.72 -4.02
N GLU A 87 -3.69 6.23 -2.88
CA GLU A 87 -4.39 7.06 -1.90
C GLU A 87 -3.51 8.20 -1.38
N TYR A 88 -2.21 7.93 -1.18
CA TYR A 88 -1.25 8.97 -0.84
C TYR A 88 -1.15 10.04 -1.93
N LEU A 89 -0.97 9.64 -3.19
CA LEU A 89 -0.83 10.58 -4.32
C LEU A 89 -2.10 11.39 -4.56
N ASP A 90 -3.26 10.80 -4.31
CA ASP A 90 -4.56 11.48 -4.37
C ASP A 90 -4.69 12.61 -3.32
N LYS A 91 -4.02 12.47 -2.16
CA LYS A 91 -4.03 13.48 -1.07
C LYS A 91 -2.88 14.48 -1.18
N ALA A 92 -1.67 13.99 -1.43
CA ALA A 92 -0.44 14.78 -1.45
C ALA A 92 -0.17 15.44 -2.82
N GLY A 93 -0.89 15.01 -3.86
CA GLY A 93 -0.71 15.45 -5.23
C GLY A 93 0.26 14.57 -6.00
N ASN A 94 -0.04 14.34 -7.27
CA ASN A 94 0.74 13.45 -8.13
C ASN A 94 1.91 14.18 -8.83
N THR A 95 2.91 14.57 -8.05
CA THR A 95 4.12 15.25 -8.55
C THR A 95 5.28 14.27 -8.73
N ALA A 96 6.27 14.65 -9.53
CA ALA A 96 7.50 13.85 -9.67
C ALA A 96 8.21 13.64 -8.32
N ALA A 97 8.24 14.67 -7.46
CA ALA A 97 8.85 14.57 -6.14
C ALA A 97 8.15 13.53 -5.24
N ASN A 98 6.81 13.55 -5.20
CA ASN A 98 6.04 12.58 -4.43
C ASN A 98 6.17 11.15 -4.99
N ARG A 99 6.28 11.01 -6.32
CA ARG A 99 6.56 9.71 -6.93
C ARG A 99 7.95 9.19 -6.57
N THR A 100 8.98 10.03 -6.66
CA THR A 100 10.34 9.65 -6.24
C THR A 100 10.37 9.27 -4.76
N TYR A 101 9.71 10.03 -3.89
CA TYR A 101 9.61 9.70 -2.47
C TYR A 101 9.02 8.30 -2.24
N LEU A 102 7.87 7.98 -2.86
CA LEU A 102 7.26 6.66 -2.71
C LEU A 102 8.11 5.52 -3.28
N ALA A 103 8.81 5.75 -4.38
CA ALA A 103 9.71 4.77 -4.97
C ALA A 103 10.94 4.53 -4.08
N GLU A 104 11.55 5.58 -3.52
CA GLU A 104 12.68 5.41 -2.60
C GLU A 104 12.26 4.72 -1.30
N GLU A 105 11.08 5.04 -0.77
CA GLU A 105 10.52 4.42 0.45
C GLU A 105 10.22 2.92 0.26
N SER A 106 9.86 2.49 -0.96
CA SER A 106 9.53 1.09 -1.24
C SER A 106 10.72 0.21 -1.62
N ARG A 107 11.92 0.79 -1.77
CA ARG A 107 13.18 0.05 -2.05
C ARG A 107 13.47 -1.18 -1.18
N PRO A 108 13.21 -1.18 0.14
CA PRO A 108 13.48 -2.38 0.95
C PRO A 108 12.46 -3.51 0.73
N PHE A 109 11.34 -3.25 0.03
CA PHE A 109 10.24 -4.19 -0.14
C PHE A 109 10.01 -4.61 -1.60
N VAL A 110 10.49 -3.83 -2.56
CA VAL A 110 10.20 -3.99 -3.99
C VAL A 110 11.50 -3.94 -4.78
N GLU A 111 11.73 -4.93 -5.64
CA GLU A 111 12.96 -5.04 -6.45
C GLU A 111 13.07 -3.90 -7.49
N TYR A 112 11.94 -3.52 -8.11
CA TYR A 112 11.86 -2.46 -9.11
C TYR A 112 10.89 -1.34 -8.68
N PRO A 113 11.25 -0.49 -7.70
CA PRO A 113 10.32 0.46 -7.08
C PRO A 113 9.67 1.46 -8.03
N TYR A 114 10.44 1.97 -8.99
CA TYR A 114 9.95 2.94 -9.98
C TYR A 114 8.97 2.29 -10.97
N LEU A 115 9.24 1.05 -11.39
CA LEU A 115 8.39 0.28 -12.29
C LEU A 115 7.09 -0.12 -11.57
N PHE A 116 7.20 -0.57 -10.33
CA PHE A 116 6.06 -0.86 -9.45
C PHE A 116 5.15 0.37 -9.28
N LEU A 117 5.73 1.52 -8.92
CA LEU A 117 4.96 2.74 -8.72
C LEU A 117 4.29 3.23 -10.01
N GLN A 118 4.99 3.11 -11.15
CA GLN A 118 4.43 3.44 -12.44
C GLN A 118 3.20 2.56 -12.75
N ALA A 119 3.30 1.25 -12.52
CA ALA A 119 2.16 0.34 -12.66
C ALA A 119 1.03 0.69 -11.68
N ALA A 120 1.36 0.96 -10.41
CA ALA A 120 0.38 1.32 -9.38
C ALA A 120 -0.44 2.57 -9.80
N VAL A 121 0.23 3.62 -10.27
CA VAL A 121 -0.44 4.83 -10.76
C VAL A 121 -1.29 4.54 -12.00
N GLY A 122 -0.78 3.74 -12.94
CA GLY A 122 -1.49 3.39 -14.17
C GLY A 122 -2.79 2.60 -13.94
N PHE A 123 -2.77 1.63 -13.02
CA PHE A 123 -3.88 0.71 -12.80
C PHE A 123 -4.82 1.11 -11.66
N TYR A 124 -4.32 1.78 -10.62
CA TYR A 124 -5.12 2.10 -9.43
C TYR A 124 -5.43 3.58 -9.25
N CYS A 125 -4.79 4.50 -9.98
CA CYS A 125 -5.05 5.93 -9.89
C CYS A 125 -5.76 6.48 -11.13
N PRO A 126 -7.08 6.28 -11.28
CA PRO A 126 -7.82 6.72 -12.47
C PRO A 126 -7.80 8.24 -12.68
N ARG A 127 -7.68 9.04 -11.59
CA ARG A 127 -7.52 10.50 -11.68
C ARG A 127 -6.17 10.95 -12.23
N HIS A 128 -5.25 10.01 -12.38
CA HIS A 128 -3.86 10.23 -12.70
C HIS A 128 -3.36 9.37 -13.87
N SER A 129 -4.19 8.44 -14.36
CA SER A 129 -3.90 7.55 -15.49
C SER A 129 -4.25 8.17 -16.85
N ALA A 130 -5.00 9.27 -16.87
CA ALA A 130 -5.16 10.12 -18.05
C ALA A 130 -4.00 11.14 -18.06
N GLY A 131 -2.98 10.87 -18.87
CA GLY A 131 -2.01 11.88 -19.26
C GLY A 131 -2.72 13.06 -19.91
N ASN A 132 -2.37 14.26 -19.45
CA ASN A 132 -2.16 15.39 -20.36
C ASN A 132 -0.77 15.21 -20.97
#